data_AF-A0A1C3VG37-F1
#
_entry.id   AF-A0A1C3VG37-F1
#
_cell.length_a   1.000
_cell.length_b   1.000
_cell.length_c   1.000
_cell.angle_alpha   90.00
_cell.angle_beta   90.00
_cell.angle_gamma   90.00
#
_symmetry.space_group_name_H-M   'P 1'
#
loop_
_entity.id
_entity.type
_entity.pdbx_description
1 polymer ?
#
loop_
_entity_poly.entity_id
_entity_poly.type
_entity_poly.pdbx_seq_one_letter_code
_entity_poly.pdbx_strand_id
1 'polypeptide(L)'
;MQFRGTRSPAPGERLAEGADLLVQCCFLATPEINNEHLRRLAKFTIACGDTVGKVAAKAGVKKLALTHHRPRADDAMLNALLADVRQDYAGPVVLGEDLTRIEV
;
A
#
# COMPACT_ATOMS: atom_id res chain seq x y z
N MET A 1 -3.89 -9.49 15.00
CA MET A 1 -3.65 -8.26 14.21
C MET A 1 -2.15 -8.10 14.02
N GLN A 2 -1.66 -8.17 12.78
CA GLN A 2 -0.24 -8.00 12.49
C GLN A 2 0.02 -6.60 11.94
N PHE A 3 0.65 -5.75 12.74
CA PHE A 3 1.11 -4.43 12.33
C PHE A 3 2.58 -4.54 11.90
N ARG A 4 2.89 -4.26 10.64
CA ARG A 4 4.29 -4.06 10.20
C ARG A 4 4.35 -2.94 9.17
N GLY A 5 5.23 -1.96 9.43
CA GLY A 5 5.74 -1.08 8.39
C GLY A 5 6.64 -1.89 7.46
N THR A 6 6.20 -2.11 6.24
CA THR A 6 6.83 -2.96 5.23
C THR A 6 7.72 -2.12 4.33
N ARG A 7 9.02 -2.33 4.43
CA ARG A 7 10.03 -1.75 3.55
C ARG A 7 10.00 -2.49 2.20
N SER A 8 10.12 -1.78 1.07
CA SER A 8 10.22 -2.40 -0.26
C SER A 8 11.67 -2.87 -0.55
N PRO A 9 11.92 -4.09 -1.09
CA PRO A 9 11.07 -5.27 -1.14
C PRO A 9 11.51 -6.28 -0.07
N ALA A 10 10.81 -6.33 1.07
CA ALA A 10 10.98 -7.37 2.08
C ALA A 10 9.96 -8.52 1.85
N PRO A 11 10.21 -9.75 2.37
CA PRO A 11 9.31 -10.91 2.24
C PRO A 11 8.02 -10.79 3.09
N GLY A 12 7.36 -9.62 3.05
CA GLY A 12 6.16 -9.32 3.81
C GLY A 12 4.97 -10.22 3.46
N GLU A 13 4.94 -10.77 2.24
CA GLU A 13 3.88 -11.67 1.76
C GLU A 13 3.68 -12.87 2.67
N ARG A 14 4.76 -13.55 3.08
CA ARG A 14 4.68 -14.76 3.94
C ARG A 14 4.14 -14.45 5.33
N LEU A 15 4.32 -13.21 5.79
CA LEU A 15 3.80 -12.77 7.08
C LEU A 15 2.36 -12.28 7.00
N ALA A 16 1.89 -11.91 5.80
CA ALA A 16 0.53 -11.42 5.58
C ALA A 16 -0.42 -12.53 5.13
N GLU A 17 0.06 -13.75 4.91
CA GLU A 17 -0.71 -14.85 4.33
C GLU A 17 -2.01 -15.10 5.11
N GLY A 18 -3.14 -14.97 4.42
CA GLY A 18 -4.48 -15.20 4.94
C GLY A 18 -4.97 -14.20 6.00
N ALA A 19 -4.27 -13.09 6.22
CA ALA A 19 -4.65 -12.13 7.25
C ALA A 19 -6.02 -11.50 6.99
N ASP A 20 -6.81 -11.32 8.06
CA ASP A 20 -8.10 -10.63 8.00
C ASP A 20 -7.94 -9.14 7.63
N LEU A 21 -6.84 -8.52 8.06
CA LEU A 21 -6.46 -7.15 7.73
C LEU A 21 -4.95 -7.05 7.55
N LEU A 22 -4.52 -6.51 6.40
CA LEU A 22 -3.16 -6.06 6.15
C LEU A 22 -3.11 -4.53 6.19
N VAL A 23 -2.38 -3.98 7.16
CA VAL A 23 -2.06 -2.54 7.22
C VAL A 23 -0.69 -2.35 6.58
N GLN A 24 -0.65 -1.63 5.47
CA GLN A 24 0.50 -1.56 4.57
C GLN A 24 0.82 -0.09 4.26
N CYS A 25 2.09 0.29 4.37
CA CYS A 25 2.51 1.60 3.91
C CYS A 25 2.46 1.68 2.38
N CYS A 26 2.08 2.83 1.84
CA CYS A 26 2.08 3.10 0.41
C CYS A 26 2.36 4.59 0.19
N PHE A 27 3.60 4.93 -0.17
CA PHE A 27 4.06 6.32 -0.10
C PHE A 27 3.66 7.16 -1.32
N LEU A 28 3.84 6.62 -2.52
CA LEU A 28 3.55 7.30 -3.79
C LEU A 28 2.74 6.40 -4.71
N ALA A 29 1.86 7.00 -5.51
CA ALA A 29 1.30 6.36 -6.69
C ALA A 29 2.37 6.25 -7.80
N THR A 30 2.25 5.28 -8.68
CA THR A 30 3.14 4.98 -9.81
C THR A 30 3.31 6.19 -10.74
N PRO A 31 2.28 6.98 -11.09
CA PRO A 31 2.45 8.20 -11.89
C PRO A 31 3.36 9.26 -11.23
N GLU A 32 3.47 9.26 -9.90
CA GLU A 32 4.33 10.16 -9.15
C GLU A 32 5.80 9.72 -9.15
N ILE A 33 6.10 8.48 -9.56
CA ILE A 33 7.46 7.92 -9.66
C ILE A 33 8.10 8.38 -10.99
N ASN A 34 8.27 9.69 -11.14
CA ASN A 34 8.62 10.34 -12.41
C ASN A 34 10.12 10.61 -12.60
N ASN A 35 10.96 10.29 -11.62
CA ASN A 35 12.40 10.51 -11.70
C ASN A 35 13.20 9.38 -11.04
N GLU A 36 14.51 9.39 -11.26
CA GLU A 36 15.40 8.31 -10.83
C GLU A 36 15.50 8.20 -9.30
N HIS A 37 15.48 9.32 -8.60
CA HIS A 37 15.49 9.33 -7.13
C HIS A 37 14.25 8.61 -6.58
N LEU A 38 13.06 8.93 -7.11
CA LEU A 38 11.81 8.30 -6.68
C LEU A 38 11.72 6.83 -7.08
N ARG A 39 12.26 6.45 -8.25
CA ARG A 39 12.37 5.02 -8.63
C ARG A 39 13.22 4.24 -7.65
N ARG A 40 14.37 4.78 -7.23
CA ARG A 40 15.24 4.15 -6.22
C ARG A 40 14.57 4.09 -4.86
N LEU A 41 13.85 5.15 -4.48
CA LEU A 41 13.08 5.19 -3.23
C LEU A 41 12.03 4.07 -3.20
N ALA A 42 11.21 3.94 -4.25
CA ALA A 42 10.19 2.90 -4.37
C ALA A 42 10.80 1.48 -4.40
N LYS A 43 11.95 1.33 -5.06
CA LYS A 43 12.62 0.03 -5.20
C LYS A 43 13.30 -0.46 -3.93
N PHE A 44 13.89 0.42 -3.13
CA PHE A 44 14.81 0.02 -2.05
C PHE A 44 14.44 0.52 -0.66
N THR A 45 13.49 1.44 -0.53
CA THR A 45 13.27 2.17 0.73
C THR A 45 11.85 2.05 1.26
N ILE A 46 10.82 2.20 0.42
CA ILE A 46 9.43 2.23 0.89
C ILE A 46 8.49 1.70 -0.19
N ALA A 47 7.42 1.04 0.23
CA ALA A 47 6.41 0.53 -0.68
C ALA A 47 5.61 1.68 -1.32
N CYS A 48 5.29 1.51 -2.61
CA CYS A 48 4.53 2.44 -3.43
C CYS A 48 3.41 1.68 -4.16
N GLY A 49 2.57 2.40 -4.92
CA GLY A 49 1.40 1.83 -5.61
C GLY A 49 1.74 0.66 -6.56
N ASP A 50 2.96 0.65 -7.10
CA ASP A 50 3.46 -0.36 -8.05
C ASP A 50 3.53 -1.80 -7.53
N THR A 51 3.53 -1.97 -6.21
CA THR A 51 3.84 -3.24 -5.53
C THR A 51 2.78 -3.67 -4.50
N VAL A 52 2.09 -2.74 -3.85
CA VAL A 52 1.21 -3.04 -2.71
C VAL A 52 0.03 -3.95 -3.09
N GLY A 53 -0.63 -3.71 -4.23
CA GLY A 53 -1.75 -4.53 -4.69
C GLY A 53 -1.34 -6.01 -4.90
N LYS A 54 -0.17 -6.23 -5.53
CA LYS A 54 0.38 -7.58 -5.78
C LYS A 54 0.65 -8.32 -4.48
N VAL A 55 1.23 -7.64 -3.48
CA VAL A 55 1.51 -8.23 -2.16
C VAL A 55 0.21 -8.65 -1.48
N ALA A 56 -0.80 -7.78 -1.46
CA ALA A 56 -2.09 -8.08 -0.84
C ALA A 56 -2.82 -9.25 -1.54
N ALA A 57 -2.83 -9.24 -2.88
CA ALA A 57 -3.43 -10.31 -3.67
C ALA A 57 -2.72 -11.65 -3.46
N LYS A 58 -1.39 -11.66 -3.54
CA LYS A 58 -0.58 -12.87 -3.35
C LYS A 58 -0.66 -13.43 -1.94
N ALA A 59 -0.77 -12.57 -0.93
CA ALA A 59 -0.97 -12.98 0.46
C ALA A 59 -2.42 -13.42 0.75
N GLY A 60 -3.38 -13.21 -0.17
CA GLY A 60 -4.77 -13.63 0.03
C GLY A 60 -5.46 -12.93 1.21
N VAL A 61 -5.14 -11.66 1.47
CA VAL A 61 -5.70 -10.92 2.62
C VAL A 61 -7.15 -10.53 2.41
N LYS A 62 -7.96 -10.56 3.47
CA LYS A 62 -9.40 -10.26 3.38
C LYS A 62 -9.68 -8.75 3.26
N LYS A 63 -8.80 -7.89 3.78
CA LYS A 63 -8.92 -6.43 3.75
C LYS A 63 -7.53 -5.77 3.74
N LEU A 64 -7.38 -4.70 2.98
CA LEU A 64 -6.15 -3.90 2.89
C LEU A 64 -6.39 -2.48 3.40
N ALA A 65 -5.55 -2.00 4.31
CA ALA A 65 -5.54 -0.62 4.76
C ALA A 65 -4.22 0.05 4.38
N LEU A 66 -4.30 1.14 3.63
CA LEU A 66 -3.16 1.88 3.11
C LEU A 66 -2.84 3.06 4.03
N THR A 67 -1.58 3.19 4.42
CA THR A 67 -1.12 4.25 5.36
C THR A 67 0.19 4.87 4.87
N HIS A 68 0.66 5.92 5.53
CA HIS A 68 1.97 6.55 5.26
C HIS A 68 2.11 7.04 3.80
N HIS A 69 1.02 7.54 3.23
CA HIS A 69 1.01 8.19 1.92
C HIS A 69 1.58 9.60 2.02
N ARG A 70 2.22 10.09 0.94
CA ARG A 70 2.80 11.44 0.91
C ARG A 70 1.71 12.50 1.08
N PRO A 71 1.81 13.45 2.03
CA PRO A 71 0.80 14.50 2.18
C PRO A 71 0.63 15.32 0.89
N ARG A 72 -0.62 15.57 0.51
CA ARG A 72 -1.02 16.44 -0.59
C ARG A 72 -2.17 17.34 -0.14
N ALA A 73 -2.37 18.45 -0.85
CA ALA A 73 -3.46 19.38 -0.59
C ALA A 73 -4.79 18.92 -1.19
N ASP A 74 -4.75 17.95 -2.12
CA ASP A 74 -5.89 17.38 -2.81
C ASP A 74 -5.86 15.83 -2.79
N ASP A 75 -6.96 15.24 -3.23
CA ASP A 75 -7.14 13.78 -3.27
C ASP A 75 -6.55 13.12 -4.52
N ALA A 76 -5.92 13.88 -5.43
CA ALA A 76 -5.48 13.35 -6.72
C ALA A 76 -4.49 12.19 -6.57
N MET A 77 -3.55 12.33 -5.62
CA MET A 77 -2.56 11.29 -5.33
C MET A 77 -3.18 10.07 -4.66
N LEU A 78 -4.14 10.27 -3.74
CA LEU A 78 -4.85 9.17 -3.08
C LEU A 78 -5.69 8.37 -4.07
N ASN A 79 -6.36 9.05 -5.00
CA ASN A 79 -7.13 8.41 -6.07
C ASN A 79 -6.22 7.61 -7.02
N ALA A 80 -5.06 8.16 -7.40
CA ALA A 80 -4.08 7.45 -8.21
C ALA A 80 -3.50 6.23 -7.49
N LEU A 81 -3.25 6.34 -6.18
CA LEU A 81 -2.76 5.25 -5.35
C LEU A 81 -3.78 4.12 -5.25
N LEU A 82 -5.06 4.46 -5.05
CA LEU A 82 -6.14 3.50 -5.08
C LEU A 82 -6.25 2.82 -6.46
N ALA A 83 -6.14 3.58 -7.55
CA ALA A 83 -6.18 3.03 -8.91
C ALA A 83 -5.05 2.03 -9.19
N ASP A 84 -3.85 2.29 -8.69
CA ASP A 84 -2.71 1.37 -8.79
C ASP A 84 -2.97 0.07 -8.02
N VAL A 85 -3.37 0.18 -6.75
CA VAL A 85 -3.65 -1.01 -5.92
C VAL A 85 -4.74 -1.88 -6.54
N ARG A 86 -5.75 -1.24 -7.16
CA ARG A 86 -6.85 -1.91 -7.85
C ARG A 86 -6.45 -2.65 -9.12
N GLN A 87 -5.28 -2.41 -9.69
CA GLN A 87 -4.78 -3.20 -10.83
C GLN A 87 -4.55 -4.66 -10.44
N ASP A 88 -4.14 -4.92 -9.18
CA ASP A 88 -3.73 -6.24 -8.73
C ASP A 88 -4.61 -6.78 -7.59
N TYR A 89 -5.29 -5.93 -6.81
CA TYR A 89 -6.09 -6.33 -5.65
C TYR A 89 -7.57 -5.94 -5.79
N ALA A 90 -8.44 -6.96 -5.89
CA ALA A 90 -9.88 -6.78 -6.00
C ALA A 90 -10.60 -6.66 -4.63
N GLY A 91 -9.93 -6.99 -3.53
CA GLY A 91 -10.55 -7.00 -2.20
C GLY A 91 -10.86 -5.59 -1.64
N PRO A 92 -11.47 -5.51 -0.45
CA PRO A 92 -11.76 -4.24 0.23
C PRO A 92 -10.48 -3.45 0.55
N VAL A 93 -10.46 -2.17 0.17
CA VAL A 93 -9.34 -1.25 0.42
C VAL A 93 -9.84 -0.07 1.25
N VAL A 94 -9.11 0.27 2.31
CA VAL A 94 -9.31 1.47 3.13
C VAL A 94 -8.11 2.39 2.93
N LEU A 95 -8.35 3.63 2.53
CA LEU A 95 -7.34 4.69 2.60
C LEU A 95 -7.34 5.22 4.03
N GLY A 96 -6.33 4.86 4.82
CA GLY A 96 -6.26 5.20 6.24
C GLY A 96 -5.89 6.68 6.44
N GLU A 97 -6.71 7.37 7.21
CA GLU A 97 -6.47 8.71 7.75
C GLU A 97 -6.35 8.66 9.28
N ASP A 98 -5.91 9.76 9.88
CA ASP A 98 -5.82 9.86 11.34
C ASP A 98 -7.18 9.55 11.99
N LEU A 99 -7.13 8.75 13.06
CA LEU A 99 -8.31 8.27 13.81
C LEU A 99 -9.24 7.31 13.05
N THR A 100 -8.87 6.84 11.85
CA THR A 100 -9.62 5.78 11.14
C THR A 100 -9.78 4.54 12.02
N ARG A 101 -11.00 4.03 12.13
CA ARG A 101 -11.32 2.76 12.80
C ARG A 101 -11.68 1.72 11.76
N ILE A 102 -11.11 0.53 11.88
CA ILE A 102 -11.33 -0.59 10.95
C ILE A 102 -11.78 -1.79 11.76
N GLU A 103 -12.97 -2.31 11.44
CA GLU A 103 -13.47 -3.57 11.98
C GLU A 103 -12.87 -4.74 11.19
N VAL A 104 -12.47 -5.80 11.89
CA VAL A 104 -11.73 -6.95 11.36
C VAL A 104 -12.41 -8.25 11.76
#